data_AF-A0A0A0DJF1-F1
#
_entry.id   AF-A0A0A0DJF1-F1
#
_cell.length_a   1.000
_cell.length_b   1.000
_cell.length_c   1.000
_cell.angle_alpha   90.00
_cell.angle_beta   90.00
_cell.angle_gamma   90.00
#
_symmetry.space_group_name_H-M   'P 1'
#
loop_
_entity.id
_entity.type
_entity.pdbx_description
1 polymer ?
#
loop_
_entity_poly.entity_id
_entity_poly.type
_entity_poly.pdbx_seq_one_letter_code
_entity_poly.pdbx_strand_id
1 'polypeptide(L)'
;MLNSRSEKQEMLQIAESKKMKKAIEKELRELDPKALTAEGKIKTYKIEKNKLDFNPMGGLDIYLIINDDKKFELDMTFQENSTTGEYETGGYGMSPEFNELIRGEK
;
A
#
# COMPACT_ATOMS: atom_id res chain seq x y z
N MET A 1 9.01 26.64 9.72
CA MET A 1 8.10 25.71 9.03
C MET A 1 8.55 25.55 7.58
N LEU A 2 9.58 24.73 7.35
CA LEU A 2 10.06 24.36 6.00
C LEU A 2 9.90 22.85 5.75
N ASN A 3 9.58 22.06 6.78
CA ASN A 3 9.68 20.60 6.76
C ASN A 3 8.50 19.91 6.05
N SER A 4 7.26 20.41 6.19
CA SER A 4 6.07 19.68 5.71
C SER A 4 5.96 19.58 4.18
N ARG A 5 6.50 20.56 3.44
CA ARG A 5 6.47 20.51 1.97
C ARG A 5 7.53 19.55 1.42
N SER A 6 8.72 19.53 2.03
CA SER A 6 9.79 18.61 1.69
C SER A 6 9.45 17.17 2.08
N GLU A 7 8.86 16.95 3.26
CA GLU A 7 8.40 15.63 3.72
C GLU A 7 7.36 15.06 2.76
N LYS A 8 6.35 15.86 2.38
CA LYS A 8 5.34 15.41 1.41
C LYS A 8 5.96 15.05 0.05
N GLN A 9 6.95 15.80 -0.41
CA GLN A 9 7.65 15.48 -1.67
C GLN A 9 8.47 14.20 -1.58
N GLU A 10 9.11 13.95 -0.44
CA GLU A 10 9.86 12.72 -0.17
C GLU A 10 8.94 11.50 -0.14
N MET A 11 7.83 11.58 0.59
CA MET A 11 6.82 10.51 0.63
C MET A 11 6.30 10.16 -0.75
N LEU A 12 6.02 11.17 -1.59
CA LEU A 12 5.58 10.96 -2.96
C LEU A 12 6.66 10.27 -3.80
N GLN A 13 7.92 10.70 -3.69
CA GLN A 13 9.03 10.06 -4.41
C GLN A 13 9.21 8.59 -4.00
N ILE A 14 9.10 8.29 -2.70
CA ILE A 14 9.17 6.93 -2.18
C ILE A 14 7.98 6.10 -2.69
N ALA A 15 6.76 6.59 -2.55
CA ALA A 15 5.53 5.90 -2.95
C ALA A 15 5.48 5.60 -4.46
N GLU A 16 6.04 6.48 -5.29
CA GLU A 16 6.12 6.31 -6.75
C GLU A 16 7.36 5.50 -7.20
N SER A 17 8.25 5.15 -6.27
CA SER A 17 9.48 4.43 -6.61
C SER A 17 9.20 3.03 -7.14
N LYS A 18 10.07 2.54 -8.03
CA LYS A 18 9.99 1.17 -8.56
C LYS A 18 10.07 0.11 -7.46
N LYS A 19 10.86 0.37 -6.40
CA LYS A 19 11.01 -0.52 -5.25
C LYS A 19 9.71 -0.62 -4.46
N MET A 20 9.10 0.52 -4.13
CA MET A 20 7.82 0.53 -3.42
C MET A 20 6.71 -0.11 -4.24
N LYS A 21 6.65 0.17 -5.54
CA LYS A 21 5.72 -0.51 -6.45
C LYS A 21 5.88 -2.04 -6.38
N LYS A 22 7.11 -2.54 -6.46
CA LYS A 22 7.38 -3.99 -6.38
C LYS A 22 6.95 -4.58 -5.03
N ALA A 23 7.18 -3.87 -3.93
CA ALA A 23 6.75 -4.28 -2.59
C ALA A 23 5.23 -4.34 -2.49
N ILE A 24 4.52 -3.29 -2.89
CA ILE A 24 3.05 -3.26 -2.93
C ILE A 24 2.51 -4.43 -3.75
N GLU A 25 2.98 -4.61 -4.99
CA GLU A 25 2.46 -5.68 -5.83
C GLU A 25 2.82 -7.09 -5.33
N LYS A 26 3.87 -7.24 -4.51
CA LYS A 26 4.17 -8.50 -3.82
C LYS A 26 3.09 -8.79 -2.77
N GLU A 27 2.79 -7.83 -1.90
CA GLU A 27 1.75 -7.96 -0.87
C GLU A 27 0.36 -8.21 -1.48
N LEU A 28 0.01 -7.51 -2.56
CA LEU A 28 -1.26 -7.75 -3.26
C LEU A 28 -1.36 -9.18 -3.81
N ARG A 29 -0.25 -9.76 -4.31
CA ARG A 29 -0.21 -11.14 -4.79
C ARG A 29 -0.24 -12.18 -3.67
N GLU A 30 0.20 -11.82 -2.47
CA GLU A 30 0.06 -12.67 -1.29
C GLU A 30 -1.40 -12.72 -0.80
N LEU A 31 -2.12 -11.60 -0.88
CA LEU A 31 -3.56 -11.54 -0.57
C LEU A 31 -4.43 -12.21 -1.64
N ASP A 32 -4.06 -12.08 -2.91
CA ASP A 32 -4.73 -12.70 -4.05
C ASP A 32 -3.66 -13.18 -5.06
N PRO A 33 -3.40 -14.49 -5.17
CA PRO A 33 -2.38 -15.03 -6.08
C PRO A 33 -2.55 -14.64 -7.55
N LYS A 34 -3.75 -14.23 -7.96
CA LYS A 34 -4.06 -13.75 -9.32
C LYS A 34 -4.21 -12.23 -9.39
N ALA A 35 -3.73 -11.49 -8.39
CA ALA A 35 -3.81 -10.04 -8.36
C ALA A 35 -3.20 -9.41 -9.62
N LEU A 36 -3.77 -8.27 -10.01
CA LEU A 36 -3.38 -7.46 -11.17
C LEU A 36 -3.60 -8.17 -12.51
N THR A 37 -4.56 -9.10 -12.53
CA THR A 37 -5.03 -9.79 -13.73
C THR A 37 -6.55 -9.73 -13.82
N ALA A 38 -7.12 -10.09 -14.98
CA ALA A 38 -8.57 -10.13 -15.15
C ALA A 38 -9.27 -11.20 -14.27
N GLU A 39 -8.54 -12.26 -13.90
CA GLU A 39 -9.03 -13.38 -13.08
C GLU A 39 -8.93 -13.13 -11.58
N GLY A 40 -8.12 -12.14 -11.16
CA GLY A 40 -7.96 -11.78 -9.76
C GLY A 40 -9.18 -11.08 -9.18
N LYS A 41 -9.33 -11.20 -7.86
CA LYS A 41 -10.21 -10.34 -7.04
C LYS A 41 -9.65 -8.92 -7.01
N ILE A 42 -8.33 -8.77 -6.90
CA ILE A 42 -7.60 -7.50 -6.98
C ILE A 42 -7.18 -7.30 -8.43
N LYS A 43 -7.86 -6.44 -9.19
CA LYS A 43 -7.58 -6.22 -10.62
C LYS A 43 -6.71 -4.98 -10.85
N THR A 44 -6.96 -3.93 -10.07
CA THR A 44 -6.21 -2.67 -10.13
C THR A 44 -6.06 -2.08 -8.73
N TYR A 45 -5.11 -1.17 -8.56
CA TYR A 45 -4.94 -0.39 -7.34
C TYR A 45 -4.51 1.04 -7.68
N LYS A 46 -4.82 1.98 -6.78
CA LYS A 46 -4.35 3.36 -6.83
C LYS A 46 -3.84 3.77 -5.45
N ILE A 47 -2.69 4.43 -5.41
CA ILE A 47 -2.15 5.02 -4.18
C ILE A 47 -2.86 6.35 -3.91
N GLU A 48 -3.48 6.48 -2.75
CA GLU A 48 -4.06 7.75 -2.28
C GLU A 48 -2.94 8.67 -1.77
N LYS A 49 -2.33 9.39 -2.71
CA LYS A 49 -1.19 10.31 -2.47
C LYS A 49 -1.41 11.36 -1.39
N ASN A 50 -2.67 11.68 -1.08
CA ASN A 50 -3.04 12.63 -0.02
C ASN A 50 -3.09 12.02 1.37
N LYS A 51 -3.06 10.68 1.48
CA LYS A 51 -3.09 9.92 2.73
C LYS A 51 -1.72 9.30 3.08
N LEU A 52 -0.67 9.64 2.34
CA LEU A 52 0.69 9.22 2.69
C LEU A 52 1.12 9.90 3.99
N ASP A 53 1.66 9.12 4.91
CA ASP A 53 2.19 9.63 6.17
C ASP A 53 3.39 8.79 6.64
N PHE A 54 4.32 9.41 7.34
CA PHE A 54 5.40 8.66 7.98
C PHE A 54 4.88 8.08 9.29
N ASN A 55 4.97 6.76 9.42
CA ASN A 55 4.51 6.09 10.63
C ASN A 55 5.44 6.48 11.81
N PRO A 56 4.92 6.94 12.97
CA PRO A 56 5.74 7.27 14.13
C PRO A 56 6.61 6.11 14.65
N MET A 57 6.21 4.86 14.38
CA MET A 57 6.98 3.65 14.70
C MET A 57 8.01 3.29 13.62
N GLY A 58 8.09 4.09 12.54
CA GLY A 58 9.00 3.92 11.42
C GLY A 58 8.31 3.40 10.17
N GLY A 59 8.80 3.84 9.01
CA GLY A 59 8.26 3.47 7.71
C GLY A 59 7.27 4.49 7.15
N LEU A 60 6.70 4.15 5.99
CA LEU A 60 5.73 4.96 5.26
C LEU A 60 4.38 4.22 5.23
N ASP A 61 3.34 4.87 5.73
CA ASP A 61 1.97 4.41 5.60
C ASP A 61 1.45 4.74 4.20
N ILE A 62 0.99 3.71 3.50
CA ILE A 62 0.47 3.78 2.13
C ILE A 62 -0.97 3.29 2.14
N TYR A 63 -1.85 4.13 1.60
CA TYR A 63 -3.26 3.80 1.42
C TYR A 63 -3.57 3.50 -0.03
N LEU A 64 -4.25 2.38 -0.27
CA LEU A 64 -4.65 1.93 -1.59
C LEU A 64 -6.17 1.88 -1.74
N ILE A 65 -6.65 2.37 -2.88
CA ILE A 65 -8.00 2.06 -3.38
C ILE A 65 -7.87 0.92 -4.38
N ILE A 66 -8.61 -0.16 -4.14
CA ILE A 66 -8.59 -1.36 -4.96
C ILE A 66 -9.78 -1.34 -5.93
N ASN A 67 -9.54 -1.75 -7.18
CA ASN A 67 -10.57 -1.83 -8.23
C ASN A 67 -11.36 -0.53 -8.47
N ASP A 68 -10.79 0.63 -8.13
CA ASP A 68 -11.48 1.93 -8.17
C ASP A 68 -12.75 2.01 -7.31
N ASP A 69 -12.91 1.12 -6.32
CA ASP A 69 -14.02 1.13 -5.38
C ASP A 69 -13.56 1.66 -4.01
N LYS A 70 -14.16 2.76 -3.55
CA LYS A 70 -13.85 3.37 -2.26
C LYS A 70 -14.26 2.52 -1.05
N LYS A 71 -15.02 1.44 -1.26
CA LYS A 71 -15.28 0.44 -0.23
C LYS A 71 -14.18 -0.60 -0.15
N PHE A 72 -13.28 -0.65 -1.13
CA PHE A 72 -12.16 -1.58 -1.16
C PHE A 72 -10.86 -0.86 -0.86
N GLU A 73 -10.60 -0.70 0.44
CA GLU A 73 -9.46 0.04 0.94
C GLU A 73 -8.49 -0.89 1.66
N LEU A 74 -7.19 -0.66 1.43
CA LEU A 74 -6.08 -1.38 2.03
C LEU A 74 -5.03 -0.36 2.47
N ASP A 75 -4.72 -0.34 3.76
CA ASP A 75 -3.63 0.43 4.34
C ASP A 75 -2.48 -0.50 4.69
N MET A 76 -1.25 -0.06 4.42
CA MET A 76 -0.03 -0.83 4.66
C MET A 76 1.08 0.08 5.14
N THR A 77 1.83 -0.37 6.15
CA THR A 77 3.06 0.31 6.57
C THR A 77 4.25 -0.38 5.93
N PHE A 78 5.06 0.34 5.17
CA PHE A 78 6.29 -0.20 4.57
C PHE A 78 7.54 0.37 5.24
N GLN A 79 8.45 -0.50 5.65
CA GLN A 79 9.75 -0.12 6.20
C GLN A 79 10.87 -0.53 5.24
N GLU A 80 11.84 0.36 5.03
CA GLU A 80 13.03 0.00 4.25
C GLU A 80 13.96 -0.86 5.10
N ASN A 81 14.29 -2.05 4.60
CA ASN A 81 15.29 -2.91 5.20
C ASN A 81 16.66 -2.27 5.02
N SER A 82 17.34 -1.93 6.12
CA SER A 82 18.62 -1.21 6.08
C SER A 82 19.78 -2.01 5.46
N THR A 83 19.63 -3.33 5.31
CA THR A 83 20.66 -4.21 4.72
C THR A 83 20.45 -4.39 3.21
N THR A 84 19.21 -4.57 2.77
CA THR A 84 18.89 -4.85 1.36
C THR A 84 18.45 -3.60 0.59
N GLY A 85 17.95 -2.58 1.30
CA GLY A 85 17.30 -1.40 0.73
C GLY A 85 15.96 -1.72 0.03
N GLU A 86 15.37 -2.89 0.28
CA GLU A 86 14.03 -3.23 -0.21
C GLU A 86 12.98 -2.85 0.86
N TYR A 87 11.75 -2.60 0.43
CA TYR A 87 10.64 -2.33 1.35
C TYR A 87 9.95 -3.62 1.77
N GLU A 88 9.69 -3.76 3.07
CA GLU A 88 8.97 -4.87 3.68
C GLU A 88 7.73 -4.33 4.43
N THR A 89 6.65 -5.11 4.46
CA THR A 89 5.43 -4.71 5.18
C THR A 89 5.60 -4.93 6.68
N GLY A 90 5.32 -3.90 7.48
CA GLY A 90 5.23 -3.99 8.94
C GLY A 90 3.85 -4.42 9.44
N GLY A 91 2.83 -4.34 8.57
CA GLY A 91 1.45 -4.63 8.88
C GLY A 91 0.49 -4.02 7.86
N TYR A 92 -0.75 -4.51 7.85
CA TYR A 92 -1.80 -3.98 6.98
C TYR A 92 -3.17 -4.04 7.65
N GLY A 93 -4.01 -3.07 7.30
CA GLY A 93 -5.44 -3.02 7.60
C GLY A 93 -6.26 -3.06 6.31
N MET A 94 -7.51 -3.52 6.40
CA MET A 94 -8.42 -3.47 5.27
C MET A 94 -9.84 -3.12 5.70
N SER A 95 -10.55 -2.41 4.83
CA SER A 95 -11.99 -2.15 5.00
C SER A 95 -12.79 -3.46 5.09
N PRO A 96 -13.89 -3.51 5.86
CA PRO A 96 -14.71 -4.72 6.02
C PRO A 96 -15.15 -5.33 4.68
N GLU A 97 -15.60 -4.50 3.73
CA GLU A 97 -16.05 -4.95 2.42
C GLU A 97 -14.90 -5.56 1.60
N PHE A 98 -13.68 -5.05 1.74
CA PHE A 98 -12.51 -5.66 1.11
C PHE A 98 -12.12 -6.99 1.78
N ASN A 99 -12.23 -7.07 3.11
CA ASN A 99 -12.00 -8.32 3.83
C ASN A 99 -12.99 -9.40 3.39
N GLU A 100 -14.27 -9.07 3.24
CA GLU A 100 -15.29 -9.99 2.73
C GLU A 100 -14.96 -10.43 1.29
N LEU A 101 -14.51 -9.51 0.42
CA LEU A 101 -14.10 -9.84 -0.94
C LEU A 101 -12.94 -10.86 -0.95
N ILE A 102 -11.89 -10.61 -0.16
CA ILE A 102 -10.66 -11.41 -0.18
C ILE A 102 -10.83 -12.72 0.57
N ARG A 103 -11.35 -12.69 1.80
CA ARG A 103 -11.41 -13.83 2.73
C ARG A 103 -12.77 -14.51 2.78
N GLY A 104 -13.83 -13.85 2.34
CA GLY A 104 -15.21 -14.37 2.43
C GLY A 104 -15.78 -14.35 3.85
N GLU A 105 -15.16 -13.58 4.76
CA GLU A 105 -15.56 -13.47 6.16
C GLU A 105 -16.37 -12.18 6.39
N LYS A 106 -17.50 -12.31 7.08
CA LYS A 106 -18.34 -11.20 7.56
C LYS A 106 -18.04 -10.84 9.00
#